data_AF-A0A946QPB4-F1
#
_entry.id   AF-A0A946QPB4-F1
#
_cell.length_a   1.000
_cell.length_b   1.000
_cell.length_c   1.000
_cell.angle_alpha   90.00
_cell.angle_beta   90.00
_cell.angle_gamma   90.00
#
_symmetry.space_group_name_H-M   'P 1'
#
loop_
_entity.id
_entity.type
_entity.pdbx_description
1 polymer ?
#
loop_
_entity_poly.entity_id
_entity_poly.type
_entity_poly.pdbx_seq_one_letter_code
_entity_poly.pdbx_strand_id
1 'polypeptide(L)'
;MKNLLLATVAAIVFTLATFAQPPEKMTYQAVIRNSSDALVRDATVSMRISILQGSVGGAVVYSESQSPVTNANGLVSVEIGGAGLADIDWGDGLFFLKTETDVPAAGGAVYTITGVSQLLSVPFAFHSKTAESVSGPINETDPFYENSVAAGITSNDTSNWNKIVGGIAELEMLYNNSLVSGITENDTANWNNKQNALTGNEAVFDGWDKDVSDDFNGWYSKLIGRP
;
A
#
# COMPACT_ATOMS: atom_id res chain seq x y z
N MET A 1 44.07 14.44 7.60
CA MET A 1 42.72 15.01 7.38
C MET A 1 42.52 15.56 5.96
N LYS A 2 43.41 16.42 5.43
CA LYS A 2 43.32 16.92 4.04
C LYS A 2 43.22 15.82 2.97
N ASN A 3 44.00 14.75 3.11
CA ASN A 3 44.08 13.65 2.15
C ASN A 3 42.80 12.78 2.17
N LEU A 4 42.12 12.71 3.31
CA LEU A 4 40.86 11.97 3.47
C LEU A 4 39.71 12.73 2.80
N LEU A 5 39.68 14.06 2.99
CA LEU A 5 38.66 14.93 2.40
C LEU A 5 38.79 14.97 0.86
N LEU A 6 40.01 14.96 0.34
CA LEU A 6 40.26 14.90 -1.10
C LEU A 6 39.80 13.56 -1.72
N ALA A 7 40.02 12.44 -1.01
CA ALA A 7 39.57 11.12 -1.44
C ALA A 7 38.03 11.01 -1.46
N THR A 8 37.34 11.58 -0.46
CA THR A 8 35.88 11.60 -0.40
C THR A 8 35.27 12.44 -1.53
N VAL A 9 35.83 13.61 -1.81
CA VAL A 9 35.36 14.47 -2.92
C VAL A 9 35.60 13.79 -4.28
N ALA A 10 36.76 13.15 -4.47
CA ALA A 10 37.04 12.39 -5.68
C ALA A 10 36.06 11.21 -5.88
N ALA A 11 35.70 10.50 -4.82
CA ALA A 11 34.71 9.42 -4.87
C ALA A 11 33.32 9.93 -5.25
N ILE A 12 32.88 11.07 -4.69
CA ILE A 12 31.59 11.70 -5.03
C ILE A 12 31.57 12.12 -6.51
N VAL A 13 32.64 12.75 -7.02
CA VAL A 13 32.72 13.15 -8.43
C VAL A 13 32.72 11.94 -9.36
N PHE A 14 33.34 10.82 -8.96
CA PHE A 14 33.35 9.58 -9.74
C PHE A 14 31.95 8.94 -9.83
N THR A 15 31.16 8.98 -8.77
CA THR A 15 29.78 8.47 -8.77
C THR A 15 28.80 9.35 -9.56
N LEU A 16 29.09 10.64 -9.73
CA LEU A 16 28.25 11.55 -10.50
C LEU A 16 28.54 11.52 -12.01
N ALA A 17 29.64 10.88 -12.43
CA ALA A 17 30.06 10.83 -13.83
C ALA A 17 29.57 9.56 -14.58
N THR A 18 28.85 8.66 -13.93
CA THR A 18 28.34 7.44 -14.56
C THR A 18 26.96 7.69 -15.18
N PHE A 19 26.92 7.96 -16.49
CA PHE A 19 25.70 7.85 -17.27
C PHE A 19 25.42 6.38 -17.55
N ALA A 20 24.71 5.71 -16.64
CA ALA A 20 24.34 4.29 -16.76
C ALA A 20 23.03 4.09 -17.54
N GLN A 21 22.70 4.98 -18.49
CA GLN A 21 21.49 4.81 -19.30
C GLN A 21 21.71 3.63 -20.26
N PRO A 22 20.84 2.60 -20.21
CA PRO A 22 20.91 1.53 -21.18
C PRO A 22 20.77 2.11 -22.60
N PRO A 23 21.48 1.58 -23.60
CA PRO A 23 21.28 1.99 -24.99
C PRO A 23 19.79 1.93 -25.36
N GLU A 24 19.26 3.02 -25.91
CA GLU A 24 17.85 3.13 -26.31
C GLU A 24 17.60 2.40 -27.66
N LYS A 25 17.97 1.12 -27.69
CA LYS A 25 17.94 0.26 -28.88
C LYS A 25 17.53 -1.16 -28.54
N MET A 26 16.94 -1.87 -29.50
CA MET A 26 16.65 -3.30 -29.42
C MET A 26 17.12 -4.03 -30.67
N THR A 27 17.66 -5.24 -30.53
CA THR A 27 18.12 -6.04 -31.68
C THR A 27 16.97 -6.80 -32.31
N TYR A 28 16.89 -6.80 -33.63
CA TYR A 28 15.98 -7.62 -34.42
C TYR A 28 16.73 -8.42 -35.47
N GLN A 29 16.34 -9.69 -35.62
CA GLN A 29 16.91 -10.60 -36.62
C GLN A 29 15.79 -11.27 -37.40
N ALA A 30 16.00 -11.38 -38.72
CA ALA A 30 15.07 -12.04 -39.61
C ALA A 30 15.79 -12.72 -40.75
N VAL A 31 15.25 -13.85 -41.22
CA VAL A 31 15.72 -14.51 -42.45
C VAL A 31 14.82 -14.06 -43.60
N ILE A 32 15.41 -13.46 -44.62
CA ILE A 32 14.68 -12.90 -45.76
C ILE A 32 14.62 -13.92 -46.89
N ARG A 33 13.39 -14.17 -47.36
CA ARG A 33 13.08 -15.04 -48.49
C ARG A 33 12.26 -14.30 -49.52
N ASN A 34 12.47 -14.58 -50.80
CA ASN A 34 11.69 -13.97 -51.88
C ASN A 34 10.38 -14.73 -52.13
N SER A 35 9.59 -14.28 -53.12
CA SER A 35 8.29 -14.88 -53.50
C SER A 35 8.38 -16.34 -53.97
N SER A 36 9.58 -16.80 -54.34
CA SER A 36 9.85 -18.19 -54.74
C SER A 36 10.39 -19.03 -53.58
N ASP A 37 10.29 -18.53 -52.34
CA ASP A 37 10.83 -19.13 -51.11
C ASP A 37 12.36 -19.30 -51.09
N ALA A 38 13.08 -18.64 -52.01
CA ALA A 38 14.53 -18.67 -52.05
C ALA A 38 15.13 -17.64 -51.10
N LEU A 39 16.25 -17.99 -50.45
CA LEU A 39 17.00 -17.08 -49.59
C LEU A 39 17.51 -15.88 -50.40
N VAL A 40 17.30 -14.68 -49.87
CA VAL A 40 17.89 -13.45 -50.40
C VAL A 40 19.26 -13.28 -49.75
N ARG A 41 20.34 -13.64 -50.45
CA ARG A 41 21.70 -13.73 -49.89
C ARG A 41 22.56 -12.56 -50.39
N ASP A 42 23.43 -12.06 -49.52
CA ASP A 42 24.47 -11.06 -49.84
C ASP A 42 23.92 -9.84 -50.61
N ALA A 43 22.71 -9.42 -50.23
CA ALA A 43 21.96 -8.38 -50.94
C ALA A 43 21.45 -7.31 -49.96
N THR A 44 21.53 -6.04 -50.37
CA THR A 44 20.92 -4.93 -49.64
C THR A 44 19.41 -5.03 -49.73
N VAL A 45 18.71 -5.02 -48.59
CA VAL A 45 17.25 -4.99 -48.53
C VAL A 45 16.81 -3.68 -47.89
N SER A 46 15.64 -3.17 -48.28
CA SER A 46 15.06 -1.99 -47.63
C SER A 46 13.99 -2.42 -46.65
N MET A 47 14.11 -2.02 -45.39
CA MET A 47 13.18 -2.38 -44.33
C MET A 47 12.55 -1.14 -43.75
N ARG A 48 11.23 -1.15 -43.56
CA ARG A 48 10.52 -0.25 -42.66
C ARG A 48 10.11 -1.05 -41.43
N ILE A 49 10.41 -0.49 -40.27
CA ILE A 49 10.14 -1.09 -38.97
C ILE A 49 9.22 -0.13 -38.25
N SER A 50 8.10 -0.63 -37.75
CA SER A 50 7.10 0.16 -37.04
C SER A 50 6.66 -0.53 -35.76
N ILE A 51 6.34 0.26 -34.74
CA ILE A 51 5.69 -0.23 -33.51
C ILE A 51 4.24 0.20 -33.57
N LEU A 52 3.33 -0.77 -33.42
CA LEU A 52 1.89 -0.57 -33.36
C LEU A 52 1.40 -0.72 -31.93
N GLN A 53 0.46 0.13 -31.52
CA GLN A 53 -0.14 0.07 -30.18
C GLN A 53 -1.52 -0.62 -30.21
N GLY A 54 -1.79 -1.44 -29.19
CA GLY A 54 -3.08 -2.07 -28.90
C GLY A 54 -3.40 -3.32 -29.72
N SER A 55 -3.11 -3.33 -31.03
CA SER A 55 -3.40 -4.48 -31.90
C SER A 55 -2.48 -4.57 -33.12
N VAL A 56 -2.55 -5.69 -33.85
CA VAL A 56 -1.81 -5.92 -35.11
C VAL A 56 -2.12 -4.93 -36.24
N GLY A 57 -3.22 -4.17 -36.13
CA GLY A 57 -3.61 -3.10 -37.05
C GLY A 57 -3.78 -1.76 -36.35
N GLY A 58 -3.19 -1.60 -35.16
CA GLY A 58 -3.30 -0.41 -34.34
C GLY A 58 -2.53 0.80 -34.89
N ALA A 59 -2.58 1.89 -34.14
CA ALA A 59 -1.87 3.12 -34.50
C ALA A 59 -0.35 2.90 -34.47
N VAL A 60 0.35 3.45 -35.47
CA VAL A 60 1.82 3.47 -35.51
C VAL A 60 2.32 4.53 -34.54
N VAL A 61 2.98 4.11 -33.47
CA VAL A 61 3.55 5.00 -32.45
C VAL A 61 5.04 5.27 -32.66
N TYR A 62 5.70 4.45 -33.48
CA TYR A 62 7.09 4.64 -33.87
C TYR A 62 7.34 4.01 -35.24
N SER A 63 8.21 4.62 -36.04
CA SER A 63 8.65 4.05 -37.30
C SER A 63 10.05 4.52 -37.67
N GLU A 64 10.83 3.61 -38.23
CA GLU A 64 12.13 3.89 -38.83
C GLU A 64 12.33 3.11 -40.13
N SER A 65 13.38 3.46 -40.87
CA SER A 65 13.78 2.76 -42.09
C SER A 65 15.25 2.35 -42.00
N GLN A 66 15.53 1.14 -42.45
CA GLN A 66 16.83 0.48 -42.36
C GLN A 66 17.19 -0.14 -43.71
N SER A 67 18.48 -0.20 -44.04
CA SER A 67 18.94 -0.81 -45.30
C SER A 67 20.07 -1.84 -45.07
N PRO A 68 19.82 -2.93 -44.32
CA PRO A 68 20.83 -3.93 -44.03
C PRO A 68 21.19 -4.77 -45.25
N VAL A 69 22.35 -5.43 -45.18
CA VAL A 69 22.78 -6.45 -46.14
C VAL A 69 22.54 -7.82 -45.53
N THR A 70 21.84 -8.71 -46.24
CA THR A 70 21.66 -10.10 -45.81
C THR A 70 22.97 -10.86 -45.87
N ASN A 71 23.20 -11.79 -44.95
CA ASN A 71 24.36 -12.67 -45.01
C ASN A 71 24.14 -13.88 -45.96
N ALA A 72 25.12 -14.76 -46.02
CA ALA A 72 25.05 -16.00 -46.81
C ALA A 72 23.88 -16.93 -46.42
N ASN A 73 23.22 -16.76 -45.28
CA ASN A 73 22.03 -17.53 -44.89
C ASN A 73 20.72 -16.73 -45.07
N GLY A 74 20.78 -15.57 -45.71
CA GLY A 74 19.66 -14.66 -45.86
C GLY A 74 19.28 -13.93 -44.58
N LEU A 75 20.11 -14.00 -43.52
CA LEU A 75 19.84 -13.36 -42.24
C LEU A 75 20.19 -11.87 -42.30
N VAL A 76 19.29 -11.02 -41.81
CA VAL A 76 19.57 -9.63 -41.42
C VAL A 76 19.65 -9.53 -39.90
N SER A 77 20.52 -8.64 -39.42
CA SER A 77 20.58 -8.24 -38.02
C SER A 77 20.59 -6.72 -37.98
N VAL A 78 19.57 -6.14 -37.36
CA VAL A 78 19.40 -4.68 -37.24
C VAL A 78 19.23 -4.28 -35.79
N GLU A 79 19.71 -3.10 -35.46
CA GLU A 79 19.42 -2.44 -34.20
C GLU A 79 18.28 -1.45 -34.45
N ILE A 80 17.14 -1.73 -33.84
CA ILE A 80 15.96 -0.86 -33.88
C ILE A 80 16.15 0.21 -32.81
N GLY A 81 16.11 1.48 -33.20
CA GLY A 81 16.22 2.57 -32.25
C GLY A 81 16.69 3.89 -32.86
N GLY A 82 16.41 4.97 -32.14
CA GLY A 82 16.64 6.34 -32.60
C GLY A 82 15.68 7.32 -31.93
N ALA A 83 15.60 8.54 -32.46
CA ALA A 83 14.68 9.56 -31.95
C ALA A 83 13.22 9.06 -31.97
N GLY A 84 12.49 9.26 -30.88
CA GLY A 84 11.08 8.86 -30.75
C GLY A 84 10.83 7.51 -30.07
N LEU A 85 11.81 6.59 -30.01
CA LEU A 85 11.60 5.29 -29.35
C LEU A 85 11.44 5.42 -27.83
N ALA A 86 12.17 6.39 -27.24
CA ALA A 86 12.11 6.70 -25.82
C ALA A 86 10.86 7.49 -25.40
N ASP A 87 10.14 8.07 -26.36
CA ASP A 87 8.94 8.87 -26.12
C ASP A 87 7.65 8.02 -26.13
N ILE A 88 7.75 6.74 -26.48
CA ILE A 88 6.62 5.80 -26.44
C ILE A 88 6.23 5.55 -24.99
N ASP A 89 4.95 5.73 -24.67
CA ASP A 89 4.38 5.30 -23.39
C ASP A 89 4.19 3.78 -23.36
N TRP A 90 5.24 3.07 -22.98
CA TRP A 90 5.24 1.61 -22.89
C TRP A 90 4.32 1.05 -21.79
N GLY A 91 3.74 1.89 -20.93
CA GLY A 91 2.76 1.49 -19.92
C GLY A 91 1.35 1.31 -20.48
N ASP A 92 1.05 1.90 -21.63
CA ASP A 92 -0.30 1.98 -22.21
C ASP A 92 -0.64 0.79 -23.12
N GLY A 93 -0.52 -0.42 -22.58
CA GLY A 93 -1.07 -1.64 -23.17
C GLY A 93 -0.09 -2.49 -24.00
N LEU A 94 -0.64 -3.18 -25.01
CA LEU A 94 0.11 -4.14 -25.85
C LEU A 94 0.78 -3.44 -27.02
N PHE A 95 1.98 -3.91 -27.39
CA PHE A 95 2.72 -3.40 -28.53
C PHE A 95 3.05 -4.51 -29.53
N PHE A 96 3.13 -4.15 -30.80
CA PHE A 96 3.42 -5.07 -31.90
C PHE A 96 4.53 -4.49 -32.78
N LEU A 97 5.49 -5.32 -33.16
CA LEU A 97 6.51 -4.99 -34.14
C LEU A 97 6.00 -5.37 -35.53
N LYS A 98 5.84 -4.37 -36.39
CA LYS A 98 5.56 -4.53 -37.81
C LYS A 98 6.84 -4.34 -38.61
N THR A 99 7.15 -5.29 -39.48
CA THR A 99 8.26 -5.19 -40.43
C THR A 99 7.73 -5.27 -41.85
N GLU A 100 8.24 -4.39 -42.70
CA GLU A 100 7.93 -4.30 -44.12
C GLU A 100 9.26 -4.32 -44.86
N THR A 101 9.49 -5.32 -45.71
CA THR A 101 10.76 -5.52 -46.41
C THR A 101 10.55 -5.52 -47.91
N ASP A 102 11.39 -4.75 -48.60
CA ASP A 102 11.56 -4.75 -50.04
C ASP A 102 12.91 -5.39 -50.39
N VAL A 103 12.88 -6.28 -51.37
CA VAL A 103 14.03 -7.03 -51.87
C VAL A 103 14.42 -6.49 -53.24
N PRO A 104 15.70 -6.44 -53.61
CA PRO A 104 16.14 -5.86 -54.88
C PRO A 104 15.44 -6.42 -56.12
N ALA A 105 15.03 -7.68 -56.07
CA ALA A 105 14.31 -8.36 -57.15
C ALA A 105 12.87 -7.84 -57.39
N ALA A 106 12.29 -7.07 -56.46
CA ALA A 106 10.92 -6.55 -56.55
C ALA A 106 10.82 -5.14 -57.17
N GLY A 107 11.93 -4.55 -57.62
CA GLY A 107 11.93 -3.26 -58.34
C GLY A 107 12.04 -2.02 -57.45
N GLY A 108 12.30 -2.17 -56.15
CA GLY A 108 12.83 -1.10 -55.30
C GLY A 108 11.85 -0.04 -54.79
N ALA A 109 10.53 -0.29 -54.86
CA ALA A 109 9.52 0.68 -54.43
C ALA A 109 8.30 0.10 -53.69
N VAL A 110 8.22 -1.22 -53.52
CA VAL A 110 7.05 -1.88 -52.91
C VAL A 110 7.52 -2.89 -51.89
N TYR A 111 7.14 -2.69 -50.63
CA TYR A 111 7.34 -3.67 -49.57
C TYR A 111 6.49 -4.91 -49.86
N THR A 112 7.13 -6.01 -50.27
CA THR A 112 6.46 -7.25 -50.66
C THR A 112 6.36 -8.26 -49.53
N ILE A 113 7.23 -8.14 -48.52
CA ILE A 113 7.26 -9.01 -47.35
C ILE A 113 6.78 -8.19 -46.16
N THR A 114 5.72 -8.63 -45.49
CA THR A 114 5.20 -7.98 -44.28
C THR A 114 5.03 -8.98 -43.16
N GLY A 115 5.48 -8.63 -41.96
CA GLY A 115 5.29 -9.41 -40.75
C GLY A 115 4.78 -8.52 -39.61
N VAL A 116 3.91 -9.06 -38.76
CA VAL A 116 3.50 -8.41 -37.51
C VAL A 116 3.64 -9.43 -36.39
N SER A 117 4.37 -9.08 -35.34
CA SER A 117 4.57 -9.92 -34.16
C SER A 117 4.36 -9.11 -32.89
N GLN A 118 3.70 -9.69 -31.90
CA GLN A 118 3.53 -9.03 -30.59
C GLN A 118 4.87 -8.93 -29.86
N LEU A 119 5.14 -7.77 -29.26
CA LEU A 119 6.21 -7.61 -28.28
C LEU A 119 5.71 -8.18 -26.94
N LEU A 120 6.20 -9.38 -26.59
CA LEU A 120 5.82 -10.05 -25.34
C LEU A 120 6.44 -9.38 -24.11
N SER A 121 7.55 -8.68 -24.30
CA SER A 121 8.11 -7.75 -23.34
C SER A 121 8.54 -6.49 -24.08
N VAL A 122 8.23 -5.34 -23.52
CA VAL A 122 8.88 -4.09 -23.92
C VAL A 122 10.36 -4.17 -23.52
N PRO A 123 11.30 -3.50 -24.22
CA PRO A 123 12.69 -3.53 -23.81
C PRO A 123 12.80 -3.09 -22.35
N PHE A 124 13.38 -3.94 -21.50
CA PHE A 124 13.45 -3.79 -20.04
C PHE A 124 13.92 -2.39 -19.61
N ALA A 125 14.83 -1.81 -20.40
CA ALA A 125 15.37 -0.46 -20.29
C ALA A 125 14.32 0.68 -20.36
N PHE A 126 13.28 0.55 -21.19
CA PHE A 126 12.30 1.62 -21.37
C PHE A 126 11.19 1.59 -20.33
N HIS A 127 10.76 0.40 -19.89
CA HIS A 127 9.76 0.29 -18.83
C HIS A 127 10.31 0.75 -17.47
N SER A 128 11.61 0.53 -17.21
CA SER A 128 12.24 1.02 -15.97
C SER A 128 12.35 2.55 -15.89
N LYS A 129 12.32 3.27 -17.04
CA LYS A 129 12.35 4.74 -17.07
C LYS A 129 11.09 5.35 -16.45
N THR A 130 9.95 4.64 -16.51
CA THR A 130 8.72 5.04 -15.82
C THR A 130 8.90 5.07 -14.29
N ALA A 131 9.83 4.29 -13.73
CA ALA A 131 10.19 4.33 -12.31
C ALA A 131 11.24 5.41 -11.96
N GLU A 132 11.87 6.02 -12.95
CA GLU A 132 12.91 7.06 -12.76
C GLU A 132 12.29 8.44 -12.44
N SER A 133 10.99 8.65 -12.74
CA SER A 133 10.29 9.90 -12.43
C SER A 133 9.02 9.70 -11.60
N VAL A 134 9.16 9.18 -10.39
CA VAL A 134 8.26 9.62 -9.32
C VAL A 134 8.80 10.97 -8.82
N SER A 135 8.45 12.03 -9.54
CA SER A 135 8.84 13.41 -9.23
C SER A 135 7.57 14.24 -9.11
N GLY A 136 7.24 14.63 -7.88
CA GLY A 136 6.04 15.40 -7.54
C GLY A 136 5.34 14.85 -6.30
N PRO A 137 4.44 15.63 -5.67
CA PRO A 137 3.57 15.09 -4.63
C PRO A 137 2.69 14.01 -5.25
N ILE A 138 2.92 12.76 -4.86
CA ILE A 138 2.06 11.65 -5.23
C ILE A 138 0.74 11.86 -4.49
N ASN A 139 -0.37 11.91 -5.20
CA ASN A 139 -1.67 11.74 -4.57
C ASN A 139 -1.82 10.26 -4.25
N GLU A 140 -1.24 9.85 -3.12
CA GLU A 140 -1.52 8.56 -2.49
C GLU A 140 -3.05 8.43 -2.34
N THR A 141 -3.63 7.29 -2.67
CA THR A 141 -5.07 7.02 -2.41
C THR A 141 -5.28 6.49 -1.00
N ASP A 142 -4.21 6.27 -0.24
CA ASP A 142 -4.36 5.92 1.17
C ASP A 142 -4.94 7.13 1.94
N PRO A 143 -5.70 6.86 3.01
CA PRO A 143 -6.31 7.95 3.76
C PRO A 143 -5.19 8.79 4.40
N PHE A 144 -5.16 10.09 4.08
CA PHE A 144 -4.34 11.05 4.82
C PHE A 144 -4.49 10.79 6.32
N TYR A 145 -3.37 10.59 7.02
CA TYR A 145 -3.36 10.25 8.45
C TYR A 145 -4.30 11.15 9.25
N GLU A 146 -4.37 12.45 8.93
CA GLU A 146 -5.23 13.45 9.58
C GLU A 146 -6.73 13.15 9.52
N ASN A 147 -7.20 12.38 8.54
CA ASN A 147 -8.60 11.96 8.42
C ASN A 147 -8.86 10.58 9.07
N SER A 148 -7.83 9.91 9.59
CA SER A 148 -7.98 8.63 10.26
C SER A 148 -8.48 8.84 11.70
N VAL A 149 -9.18 7.83 12.24
CA VAL A 149 -9.56 7.79 13.66
C VAL A 149 -8.32 7.91 14.57
N ALA A 150 -7.14 7.50 14.09
CA ALA A 150 -5.90 7.56 14.84
C ALA A 150 -5.32 8.99 14.97
N ALA A 151 -5.66 9.93 14.08
CA ALA A 151 -5.13 11.30 14.16
C ALA A 151 -5.58 12.05 15.42
N GLY A 152 -6.73 11.70 15.97
CA GLY A 152 -7.24 12.28 17.21
C GLY A 152 -6.59 11.72 18.49
N ILE A 153 -5.76 10.67 18.39
CA ILE A 153 -5.15 10.04 19.56
C ILE A 153 -4.00 10.91 20.06
N THR A 154 -4.14 11.42 21.28
CA THR A 154 -3.14 12.23 21.96
C THR A 154 -2.31 11.41 22.95
N SER A 155 -1.22 12.00 23.45
CA SER A 155 -0.44 11.44 24.57
C SER A 155 -1.29 11.25 25.84
N ASN A 156 -2.38 12.01 26.01
CA ASN A 156 -3.29 11.85 27.14
C ASN A 156 -4.16 10.60 26.97
N ASP A 157 -4.66 10.33 25.76
CA ASP A 157 -5.47 9.15 25.47
C ASP A 157 -4.69 7.86 25.70
N THR A 158 -3.46 7.80 25.19
CA THR A 158 -2.56 6.66 25.40
C THR A 158 -2.12 6.50 26.86
N SER A 159 -1.92 7.61 27.58
CA SER A 159 -1.66 7.57 29.03
C SER A 159 -2.86 7.05 29.81
N ASN A 160 -4.09 7.40 29.42
CA ASN A 160 -5.30 6.94 30.07
C ASN A 160 -5.57 5.45 29.79
N TRP A 161 -5.32 4.98 28.57
CA TRP A 161 -5.37 3.53 28.28
C TRP A 161 -4.38 2.74 29.13
N ASN A 162 -3.15 3.23 29.28
CA ASN A 162 -2.17 2.58 30.15
C ASN A 162 -2.58 2.57 31.63
N LYS A 163 -3.37 3.55 32.09
CA LYS A 163 -3.97 3.55 33.43
C LYS A 163 -5.11 2.53 33.57
N ILE A 164 -5.90 2.32 32.51
CA ILE A 164 -7.00 1.34 32.48
C ILE A 164 -6.43 -0.09 32.44
N VAL A 165 -5.44 -0.35 31.58
CA VAL A 165 -4.81 -1.67 31.43
C VAL A 165 -4.00 -2.07 32.70
N GLY A 166 -3.57 -1.08 33.50
CA GLY A 166 -2.93 -1.29 34.80
C GLY A 166 -3.87 -1.62 35.97
N GLY A 167 -5.19 -1.72 35.76
CA GLY A 167 -6.16 -2.19 36.76
C GLY A 167 -6.43 -1.25 37.96
N ILE A 168 -5.90 -0.02 37.95
CA ILE A 168 -5.99 0.90 39.10
C ILE A 168 -6.99 2.06 38.91
N ALA A 169 -7.46 2.34 37.69
CA ALA A 169 -8.29 3.54 37.45
C ALA A 169 -9.82 3.33 37.52
N GLU A 170 -10.34 2.15 37.19
CA GLU A 170 -11.80 1.93 37.18
C GLU A 170 -12.39 1.83 38.58
N LEU A 171 -11.64 1.29 39.56
CA LEU A 171 -12.07 1.29 40.96
C LEU A 171 -12.01 2.69 41.58
N GLU A 172 -10.97 3.47 41.33
CA GLU A 172 -10.82 4.79 41.97
C GLU A 172 -11.79 5.85 41.44
N MET A 173 -12.10 5.90 40.14
CA MET A 173 -13.06 6.88 39.60
C MET A 173 -14.51 6.56 40.00
N LEU A 174 -14.86 5.28 40.09
CA LEU A 174 -16.19 4.85 40.55
C LEU A 174 -16.31 4.97 42.07
N TYR A 175 -15.23 4.68 42.82
CA TYR A 175 -15.18 4.84 44.27
C TYR A 175 -15.22 6.31 44.68
N ASN A 176 -14.40 7.19 44.10
CA ASN A 176 -14.31 8.60 44.49
C ASN A 176 -15.59 9.41 44.21
N ASN A 177 -16.38 8.99 43.20
CA ASN A 177 -17.69 9.58 42.89
C ASN A 177 -18.87 8.81 43.52
N SER A 178 -18.62 7.75 44.28
CA SER A 178 -19.66 7.01 44.98
C SER A 178 -20.07 7.72 46.27
N LEU A 179 -21.32 7.53 46.69
CA LEU A 179 -21.81 7.95 48.02
C LEU A 179 -20.98 7.35 49.17
N VAL A 180 -20.25 6.26 48.91
CA VAL A 180 -19.41 5.56 49.88
C VAL A 180 -18.01 6.19 50.02
N SER A 181 -17.60 7.07 49.10
CA SER A 181 -16.24 7.62 49.04
C SER A 181 -15.80 8.37 50.30
N GLY A 182 -16.76 8.99 50.99
CA GLY A 182 -16.56 9.74 52.22
C GLY A 182 -16.69 8.93 53.51
N ILE A 183 -16.99 7.62 53.44
CA ILE A 183 -17.12 6.79 54.64
C ILE A 183 -15.73 6.45 55.17
N THR A 184 -15.46 6.87 56.40
CA THR A 184 -14.21 6.60 57.10
C THR A 184 -14.33 5.42 58.08
N GLU A 185 -13.20 4.93 58.57
CA GLU A 185 -13.17 3.96 59.68
C GLU A 185 -13.85 4.52 60.94
N ASN A 186 -13.80 5.84 61.14
CA ASN A 186 -14.48 6.49 62.25
C ASN A 186 -16.01 6.45 62.08
N ASP A 187 -16.52 6.62 60.86
CA ASP A 187 -17.96 6.53 60.58
C ASP A 187 -18.49 5.12 60.84
N THR A 188 -17.77 4.09 60.38
CA THR A 188 -18.15 2.69 60.61
C THR A 188 -18.02 2.30 62.09
N ALA A 189 -16.98 2.77 62.79
CA ALA A 189 -16.85 2.59 64.23
C ALA A 189 -17.98 3.27 65.01
N ASN A 190 -18.37 4.50 64.63
CA ASN A 190 -19.48 5.22 65.25
C ASN A 190 -20.82 4.51 65.05
N TRP A 191 -21.05 3.92 63.87
CA TRP A 191 -22.27 3.17 63.59
C TRP A 191 -22.34 1.90 64.46
N ASN A 192 -21.25 1.14 64.53
CA ASN A 192 -21.16 -0.04 65.39
C ASN A 192 -21.35 0.32 66.88
N ASN A 193 -20.76 1.44 67.33
CA ASN A 193 -20.90 1.90 68.71
C ASN A 193 -22.34 2.34 69.02
N LYS A 194 -23.02 3.05 68.10
CA LYS A 194 -24.44 3.40 68.26
C LYS A 194 -25.34 2.17 68.27
N GLN A 195 -25.09 1.19 67.42
CA GLN A 195 -25.85 -0.07 67.41
C GLN A 195 -25.67 -0.84 68.72
N ASN A 196 -24.45 -0.92 69.23
CA ASN A 196 -24.15 -1.60 70.50
C ASN A 196 -24.64 -0.83 71.74
N ALA A 197 -24.98 0.46 71.59
CA ALA A 197 -25.56 1.28 72.64
C ALA A 197 -27.10 1.20 72.71
N LEU A 198 -27.75 0.55 71.75
CA LEU A 198 -29.19 0.31 71.79
C LEU A 198 -29.48 -0.89 72.71
N THR A 199 -30.19 -0.60 73.78
CA THR A 199 -30.57 -1.55 74.84
C THR A 199 -32.07 -1.84 74.85
N GLY A 200 -32.88 -1.08 74.10
CA GLY A 200 -34.34 -1.12 74.12
C GLY A 200 -34.96 -0.24 75.21
N ASN A 201 -34.12 0.37 76.07
CA ASN A 201 -34.54 1.27 77.13
C ASN A 201 -34.42 2.75 76.75
N GLU A 202 -34.11 3.07 75.51
CA GLU A 202 -34.03 4.45 75.04
C GLU A 202 -35.42 5.09 75.00
N ALA A 203 -35.50 6.39 75.32
CA ALA A 203 -36.76 7.12 75.47
C ALA A 203 -37.67 7.09 74.23
N VAL A 204 -37.08 6.91 73.04
CA VAL A 204 -37.84 6.75 71.78
C VAL A 204 -38.73 5.50 71.78
N PHE A 205 -38.40 4.51 72.61
CA PHE A 205 -39.15 3.26 72.77
C PHE A 205 -40.11 3.29 73.97
N ASP A 206 -40.24 4.40 74.72
CA ASP A 206 -41.06 4.43 75.94
C ASP A 206 -42.58 4.28 75.70
N GLY A 207 -43.03 4.52 74.47
CA GLY A 207 -44.41 4.25 74.03
C GLY A 207 -44.58 2.91 73.30
N TRP A 208 -43.51 2.13 73.15
CA TRP A 208 -43.57 0.81 72.53
C TRP A 208 -43.98 -0.20 73.59
N ASP A 209 -44.77 -1.19 73.17
CA ASP A 209 -45.02 -2.35 74.00
C ASP A 209 -43.71 -3.13 74.17
N LYS A 210 -43.27 -3.27 75.42
CA LYS A 210 -42.05 -4.00 75.80
C LYS A 210 -42.37 -5.27 76.58
N ASP A 211 -43.66 -5.57 76.77
CA ASP A 211 -44.07 -6.76 77.51
C ASP A 211 -43.92 -8.00 76.64
N VAL A 212 -42.78 -8.68 76.78
CA VAL A 212 -42.52 -9.92 76.05
C VAL A 212 -43.46 -11.08 76.43
N SER A 213 -44.33 -10.90 77.44
CA SER A 213 -45.22 -11.95 77.93
C SER A 213 -46.51 -12.08 77.12
N ASP A 214 -46.93 -11.04 76.40
CA ASP A 214 -48.08 -11.07 75.49
C ASP A 214 -47.69 -10.98 74.00
N ASP A 215 -46.39 -10.85 73.72
CA ASP A 215 -45.81 -11.01 72.40
C ASP A 215 -46.39 -12.23 71.68
N PHE A 216 -46.77 -12.01 70.42
CA PHE A 216 -47.30 -13.08 69.59
C PHE A 216 -46.19 -14.10 69.29
N ASN A 217 -46.22 -15.24 69.97
CA ASN A 217 -45.25 -16.32 69.83
C ASN A 217 -45.35 -17.13 68.51
N GLY A 218 -46.00 -16.57 67.49
CA GLY A 218 -46.16 -17.16 66.16
C GLY A 218 -47.20 -18.27 66.08
N TRP A 219 -47.82 -18.69 67.18
CA TRP A 219 -48.85 -19.73 67.15
C TRP A 219 -50.21 -19.12 66.90
N TYR A 220 -50.71 -19.31 65.68
CA TYR A 220 -52.05 -18.87 65.26
C TYR A 220 -53.15 -19.29 66.25
N SER A 221 -52.97 -20.43 66.92
CA SER A 221 -53.87 -20.98 67.94
C SER A 221 -54.01 -20.15 69.23
N LYS A 222 -53.27 -19.04 69.38
CA LYS A 222 -53.37 -18.13 70.53
C LYS A 222 -53.91 -16.71 70.24
N LEU A 223 -54.23 -16.37 68.98
CA LEU A 223 -54.85 -15.08 68.66
C LEU A 223 -56.29 -14.98 69.20
N ILE A 224 -56.66 -13.84 69.79
CA ILE A 224 -58.03 -13.55 70.24
C ILE A 224 -58.74 -12.77 69.12
N GLY A 225 -60.03 -13.06 68.84
CA GLY A 225 -60.80 -12.34 67.81
C GLY A 225 -60.59 -12.82 66.37
N ARG A 226 -60.36 -14.12 66.18
CA ARG A 226 -60.32 -14.74 64.85
C ARG A 226 -61.72 -14.75 64.23
N PRO A 227 -61.84 -14.76 62.88
CA PRO A 227 -63.09 -15.13 62.22
C PRO A 227 -63.61 -16.49 62.71
#